data_AF-A0A7K4I8A3-F1
#
_entry.id   AF-A0A7K4I8A3-F1
#
_cell.length_a   1.000
_cell.length_b   1.000
_cell.length_c   1.000
_cell.angle_alpha   90.00
_cell.angle_beta   90.00
_cell.angle_gamma   90.00
#
_symmetry.space_group_name_H-M   'P 1'
#
loop_
_entity.id
_entity.type
_entity.pdbx_description
1 polymer ?
#
loop_
_entity_poly.entity_id
_entity_poly.type
_entity_poly.pdbx_seq_one_letter_code
_entity_poly.pdbx_strand_id
1 'polypeptide(L)'
;MSIEKLKIESNQELQQMITDDMNKVEKDLTLICNNVPINDRTTLDVLCHDGNGQLVIVQLSVNEDDLMLLHGIQSLDYVNKFKSFLKATYNKHKIDDKESPRLILIAPSFSDALQLAVESIKGIRIDLYEWEYLKLGDHKGLRLQPIFGSKPSEKPKEKEEKPPEKKREPKPTKKKELEPMPETEPEPVEEIQQFPPSPTEEPKEEEETFTPKEEPPKRKLKLF
;
A
#
# COMPACT_ATOMS: atom_id res chain seq x y z
N MET A 1 33.87 -13.51 17.74
CA MET A 1 33.79 -12.43 16.72
C MET A 1 32.72 -11.47 17.18
N SER A 2 33.00 -10.16 17.21
CA SER A 2 32.06 -9.14 17.66
C SER A 2 31.28 -8.59 16.46
N ILE A 3 29.97 -8.40 16.63
CA ILE A 3 29.12 -7.71 15.66
C ILE A 3 28.95 -6.28 16.15
N GLU A 4 29.29 -5.30 15.31
CA GLU A 4 29.13 -3.88 15.59
C GLU A 4 28.00 -3.30 14.73
N LYS A 5 27.07 -2.56 15.33
CA LYS A 5 26.07 -1.78 14.58
C LYS A 5 26.68 -0.46 14.17
N LEU A 6 26.59 -0.15 12.88
CA LEU A 6 27.02 1.11 12.28
C LEU A 6 25.81 2.01 12.07
N LYS A 7 26.00 3.32 12.23
CA LYS A 7 24.97 4.32 11.97
C LYS A 7 25.09 4.81 10.52
N ILE A 8 23.96 4.93 9.84
CA ILE A 8 23.84 5.63 8.57
C ILE A 8 23.10 6.93 8.85
N GLU A 9 23.66 8.06 8.45
CA GLU A 9 23.06 9.39 8.70
C GLU A 9 22.46 10.01 7.44
N SER A 10 22.78 9.48 6.27
CA SER A 10 22.32 9.99 4.98
C SER A 10 21.32 9.05 4.34
N ASN A 11 20.12 9.56 4.03
CA ASN A 11 19.13 8.84 3.23
C ASN A 11 19.69 8.46 1.85
N GLN A 12 20.55 9.30 1.25
CA GLN A 12 21.18 9.01 -0.03
C GLN A 12 22.13 7.81 0.08
N GLU A 13 22.88 7.71 1.18
CA GLU A 13 23.77 6.57 1.44
C GLU A 13 22.96 5.28 1.61
N LEU A 14 21.90 5.31 2.42
CA LEU A 14 20.98 4.18 2.61
C LEU A 14 20.35 3.75 1.28
N GLN A 15 19.87 4.71 0.49
CA GLN A 15 19.28 4.46 -0.82
C GLN A 15 20.27 3.76 -1.75
N GLN A 16 21.51 4.23 -1.83
CA GLN A 16 22.54 3.60 -2.66
C GLN A 16 22.76 2.14 -2.24
N MET A 17 22.92 1.87 -0.92
CA MET A 17 23.11 0.52 -0.42
C MET A 17 21.94 -0.42 -0.75
N ILE A 18 20.71 0.09 -0.69
CA ILE A 18 19.50 -0.68 -1.02
C ILE A 18 19.39 -0.91 -2.53
N THR A 19 19.70 0.09 -3.35
CA THR A 19 19.65 -0.04 -4.81
C THR A 19 20.72 -0.95 -5.36
N ASP A 20 21.91 -1.00 -4.74
CA ASP A 20 23.00 -1.89 -5.13
C ASP A 20 22.66 -3.37 -4.89
N ASP A 21 21.76 -3.65 -3.96
CA ASP A 21 21.38 -5.02 -3.58
C ASP A 21 19.87 -5.17 -3.39
N MET A 22 19.10 -4.69 -4.38
CA MET A 22 17.63 -4.69 -4.35
C MET A 22 17.04 -6.10 -4.18
N ASN A 23 17.76 -7.12 -4.63
CA ASN A 23 17.39 -8.52 -4.49
C ASN A 23 17.30 -8.98 -3.03
N LYS A 24 17.94 -8.27 -2.09
CA LYS A 24 17.81 -8.53 -0.65
C LYS A 24 16.49 -8.02 -0.06
N VAL A 25 15.87 -7.02 -0.68
CA VAL A 25 14.54 -6.54 -0.28
C VAL A 25 13.50 -7.56 -0.72
N GLU A 26 13.45 -7.81 -2.03
CA GLU A 26 12.56 -8.80 -2.61
C GLU A 26 13.15 -9.29 -3.94
N LYS A 27 12.92 -10.56 -4.24
CA LYS A 27 13.38 -11.17 -5.49
C LYS A 27 12.68 -10.52 -6.69
N ASP A 28 13.41 -10.36 -7.78
CA ASP A 28 12.90 -9.88 -9.07
C ASP A 28 12.44 -8.40 -9.07
N LEU A 29 12.85 -7.60 -8.08
CA LEU A 29 12.69 -6.15 -8.11
C LEU A 29 13.69 -5.50 -9.08
N THR A 30 13.16 -4.73 -10.03
CA THR A 30 13.95 -3.97 -11.00
C THR A 30 13.72 -2.47 -10.82
N LEU A 31 14.80 -1.72 -10.60
CA LEU A 31 14.78 -0.26 -10.45
C LEU A 31 14.34 0.42 -11.75
N ILE A 32 13.42 1.40 -11.64
CA ILE A 32 12.98 2.27 -12.73
C ILE A 32 13.63 3.65 -12.59
N CYS A 33 13.42 4.29 -11.44
CA CYS A 33 13.98 5.59 -11.10
C CYS A 33 14.00 5.80 -9.58
N ASN A 34 14.65 6.87 -9.13
CA ASN A 34 14.78 7.23 -7.72
C ASN A 34 14.75 8.76 -7.55
N ASN A 35 14.52 9.21 -6.31
CA ASN A 35 14.48 10.62 -5.89
C ASN A 35 13.54 11.49 -6.75
N VAL A 36 12.32 11.02 -6.99
CA VAL A 36 11.33 11.78 -7.77
C VAL A 36 10.55 12.72 -6.83
N PRO A 37 10.68 14.05 -6.97
CA PRO A 37 9.91 14.98 -6.15
C PRO A 37 8.43 14.90 -6.51
N ILE A 38 7.57 14.64 -5.51
CA ILE A 38 6.12 14.59 -5.68
C ILE A 38 5.50 15.94 -5.32
N ASN A 39 5.96 16.53 -4.22
CA ASN A 39 5.60 17.87 -3.75
C ASN A 39 6.72 18.42 -2.85
N ASP A 40 6.54 19.61 -2.29
CA ASP A 40 7.55 20.30 -1.46
C ASP A 40 7.99 19.51 -0.21
N ARG A 41 7.21 18.51 0.23
CA ARG A 41 7.45 17.74 1.45
C ARG A 41 7.71 16.26 1.18
N THR A 42 7.41 15.77 -0.02
CA THR A 42 7.41 14.33 -0.33
C THR A 42 8.22 14.06 -1.58
N THR A 43 9.20 13.18 -1.41
CA THR A 43 9.99 12.60 -2.49
C THR A 43 9.74 11.10 -2.51
N LEU A 44 9.51 10.56 -3.69
CA LEU A 44 9.51 9.13 -3.93
C LEU A 44 10.97 8.68 -3.99
N ASP A 45 11.39 7.93 -2.97
CA ASP A 45 12.81 7.55 -2.82
C ASP A 45 13.23 6.58 -3.93
N VAL A 46 12.50 5.48 -4.10
CA VAL A 46 12.79 4.48 -5.12
C VAL A 46 11.52 3.93 -5.76
N LEU A 47 11.47 3.94 -7.10
CA LEU A 47 10.43 3.31 -7.91
C LEU A 47 10.99 2.08 -8.61
N CYS A 48 10.34 0.95 -8.42
CA CYS A 48 10.68 -0.33 -9.03
C CYS A 48 9.45 -0.97 -9.69
N HIS A 49 9.67 -2.08 -10.40
CA HIS A 49 8.65 -3.07 -10.67
C HIS A 49 9.10 -4.45 -10.21
N ASP A 50 8.15 -5.32 -9.85
CA ASP A 50 8.43 -6.72 -9.56
C ASP A 50 8.48 -7.59 -10.84
N GLY A 51 8.67 -8.89 -10.67
CA GLY A 51 8.72 -9.85 -11.78
C GLY A 51 7.42 -9.97 -12.58
N ASN A 52 6.27 -9.60 -12.01
CA ASN A 52 4.97 -9.56 -12.71
C ASN A 52 4.75 -8.22 -13.42
N GLY A 53 5.48 -7.20 -13.00
CA GLY A 53 5.42 -5.85 -13.53
C GLY A 53 4.55 -4.90 -12.73
N GLN A 54 4.10 -5.34 -11.55
CA GLN A 54 3.44 -4.45 -10.60
C GLN A 54 4.45 -3.41 -10.12
N LEU A 55 4.05 -2.14 -10.11
CA LEU A 55 4.87 -1.04 -9.60
C LEU A 55 5.04 -1.16 -8.09
N VAL A 56 6.27 -0.96 -7.62
CA VAL A 56 6.65 -1.07 -6.21
C VAL A 56 7.36 0.21 -5.82
N ILE A 57 6.82 0.88 -4.81
CA ILE A 57 7.40 2.08 -4.23
C ILE A 57 8.15 1.66 -2.99
N VAL A 58 9.41 2.04 -2.88
CA VAL A 58 10.21 1.81 -1.67
C VAL A 58 10.51 3.16 -1.05
N GLN A 59 9.99 3.38 0.16
CA GLN A 59 10.25 4.58 0.96
C GLN A 59 11.23 4.24 2.07
N LEU A 60 12.22 5.11 2.27
CA LEU A 60 13.37 4.88 3.13
C LEU A 60 13.38 5.90 4.27
N SER A 61 13.84 5.46 5.44
CA SER A 61 14.17 6.36 6.54
C SER A 61 15.42 5.88 7.28
N VAL A 62 16.29 6.83 7.62
CA VAL A 62 17.47 6.59 8.48
C VAL A 62 17.13 6.57 9.97
N ASN A 63 15.93 7.02 10.36
CA ASN A 63 15.42 7.04 11.73
C ASN A 63 14.02 6.44 11.78
N GLU A 64 13.52 6.16 12.99
CA GLU A 64 12.08 5.96 13.17
C GLU A 64 11.33 7.24 12.79
N ASP A 65 10.42 7.15 11.81
CA ASP A 65 9.65 8.29 11.30
C ASP A 65 8.24 7.86 10.89
N ASP A 66 7.25 8.24 11.69
CA ASP A 66 5.85 7.93 11.41
C ASP A 66 5.31 8.62 10.15
N LEU A 67 5.89 9.75 9.74
CA LEU A 67 5.47 10.47 8.54
C LEU A 67 5.82 9.72 7.26
N MET A 68 6.75 8.75 7.31
CA MET A 68 7.13 7.96 6.14
C MET A 68 5.93 7.20 5.54
N LEU A 69 4.97 6.78 6.37
CA LEU A 69 3.75 6.12 5.90
C LEU A 69 2.90 7.10 5.08
N LEU A 70 2.74 8.34 5.56
CA LEU A 70 2.00 9.37 4.84
C LEU A 70 2.69 9.72 3.52
N HIS A 71 4.01 9.91 3.53
CA HIS A 71 4.81 10.15 2.32
C HIS A 71 4.71 8.99 1.33
N GLY A 72 4.71 7.74 1.83
CA GLY A 72 4.52 6.53 1.03
C GLY A 72 3.13 6.47 0.38
N ILE A 73 2.06 6.81 1.12
CA ILE A 73 0.69 6.87 0.59
C ILE A 73 0.55 7.95 -0.49
N GLN A 74 1.16 9.13 -0.29
CA GLN A 74 1.17 10.18 -1.31
C GLN A 74 1.91 9.75 -2.57
N SER A 75 3.02 9.03 -2.42
CA SER A 75 3.77 8.46 -3.54
C SER A 75 2.96 7.40 -4.28
N LEU A 76 2.22 6.54 -3.55
CA LEU A 76 1.28 5.57 -4.13
C LEU A 76 0.21 6.23 -4.99
N ASP A 77 -0.44 7.26 -4.47
CA ASP A 77 -1.48 8.00 -5.19
C ASP A 77 -0.91 8.65 -6.47
N TYR A 78 0.27 9.29 -6.37
CA TYR A 78 0.95 9.86 -7.53
C TYR A 78 1.25 8.80 -8.59
N VAL A 79 1.94 7.71 -8.22
CA VAL A 79 2.31 6.64 -9.16
C VAL A 79 1.08 6.00 -9.78
N ASN A 80 0.02 5.77 -8.99
CA ASN A 80 -1.22 5.17 -9.50
C ASN A 80 -1.92 6.07 -10.53
N LYS A 81 -1.88 7.40 -10.35
CA LYS A 81 -2.42 8.37 -11.32
C LYS A 81 -1.63 8.39 -12.63
N PHE A 82 -0.32 8.19 -12.57
CA PHE A 82 0.57 8.32 -13.74
C PHE A 82 1.06 6.99 -14.32
N LYS A 83 0.58 5.83 -13.86
CA LYS A 83 1.08 4.50 -14.27
C LYS A 83 1.09 4.24 -15.78
N SER A 84 0.05 4.65 -16.52
CA SER A 84 0.04 4.50 -17.98
C SER A 84 1.09 5.38 -18.66
N PHE A 85 1.33 6.58 -18.12
CA PHE A 85 2.40 7.46 -18.59
C PHE A 85 3.80 6.90 -18.25
N LEU A 86 3.96 6.35 -17.04
CA LEU A 86 5.19 5.67 -16.63
C LEU A 86 5.50 4.49 -17.55
N LYS A 87 4.51 3.67 -17.90
CA LYS A 87 4.65 2.57 -18.86
C LYS A 87 5.11 3.04 -20.24
N ALA A 88 4.55 4.15 -20.73
CA ALA A 88 4.95 4.73 -22.01
C ALA A 88 6.38 5.30 -21.98
N THR A 89 6.74 5.98 -20.88
CA THR A 89 8.04 6.63 -20.69
C THR A 89 9.16 5.59 -20.48
N TYR A 90 8.90 4.58 -19.68
CA TYR A 90 9.83 3.52 -19.28
C TYR A 90 9.53 2.22 -20.03
N ASN A 91 9.41 2.29 -21.36
CA ASN A 91 9.01 1.16 -22.21
C ASN A 91 9.96 -0.06 -22.19
N LYS A 92 11.18 0.09 -21.66
CA LYS A 92 12.14 -1.00 -21.46
C LYS A 92 11.85 -1.81 -20.19
N HIS A 93 11.03 -1.27 -19.29
CA HIS A 93 10.64 -1.90 -18.04
C HIS A 93 9.31 -2.64 -18.23
N LYS A 94 9.14 -3.73 -17.48
CA LYS A 94 7.91 -4.52 -17.51
C LYS A 94 6.89 -3.87 -16.59
N ILE A 95 6.25 -2.77 -17.00
CA ILE A 95 5.24 -2.09 -16.18
C ILE A 95 3.84 -2.58 -16.58
N ASP A 96 3.10 -3.14 -15.62
CA ASP A 96 1.67 -3.41 -15.75
C ASP A 96 0.87 -2.26 -15.12
N ASP A 97 0.19 -1.49 -15.96
CA ASP A 97 -0.64 -0.36 -15.57
C ASP A 97 -2.06 -0.78 -15.14
N LYS A 98 -2.41 -2.07 -15.22
CA LYS A 98 -3.68 -2.59 -14.69
C LYS A 98 -3.61 -2.86 -13.20
N GLU A 99 -2.45 -3.30 -12.73
CA GLU A 99 -2.19 -3.55 -11.32
C GLU A 99 -2.14 -2.23 -10.52
N SER A 100 -2.52 -2.31 -9.24
CA SER A 100 -2.29 -1.22 -8.30
C SER A 100 -0.84 -1.25 -7.81
N PRO A 101 -0.16 -0.10 -7.66
CA PRO A 101 1.14 -0.07 -7.05
C PRO A 101 1.07 -0.51 -5.59
N ARG A 102 2.16 -1.10 -5.09
CA ARG A 102 2.32 -1.44 -3.67
C ARG A 102 3.49 -0.69 -3.04
N LEU A 103 3.53 -0.69 -1.71
CA LEU A 103 4.48 0.09 -0.92
C LEU A 103 5.34 -0.83 -0.06
N ILE A 104 6.63 -0.51 0.00
CA ILE A 104 7.60 -1.09 0.92
C ILE A 104 8.15 0.07 1.75
N LEU A 105 8.06 -0.03 3.08
CA LEU A 105 8.68 0.92 3.99
C LEU A 105 9.92 0.27 4.60
N ILE A 106 11.05 0.98 4.57
CA ILE A 106 12.33 0.51 5.12
C ILE A 106 12.87 1.53 6.10
N ALA A 107 12.95 1.18 7.38
CA ALA A 107 13.38 2.04 8.49
C ALA A 107 14.23 1.24 9.49
N PRO A 108 15.00 1.87 10.41
CA PRO A 108 15.72 1.11 11.44
C PRO A 108 14.79 0.47 12.47
N SER A 109 13.61 1.08 12.68
CA SER A 109 12.52 0.61 13.53
C SER A 109 11.22 1.31 13.12
N PHE A 110 10.09 0.79 13.59
CA PHE A 110 8.77 1.39 13.38
C PHE A 110 8.02 1.51 14.70
N SER A 111 7.35 2.64 14.91
CA SER A 111 6.49 2.81 16.08
C SER A 111 5.29 1.85 16.06
N ASP A 112 4.77 1.52 17.23
CA ASP A 112 3.54 0.72 17.36
C ASP A 112 2.37 1.38 16.62
N ALA A 113 2.31 2.71 16.61
CA ALA A 113 1.26 3.47 15.94
C ALA A 113 1.30 3.27 14.42
N LEU A 114 2.49 3.33 13.81
CA LEU A 114 2.65 3.07 12.38
C LEU A 114 2.32 1.62 12.04
N GLN A 115 2.81 0.65 12.84
CA GLN A 115 2.52 -0.76 12.62
C GLN A 115 1.00 -1.05 12.66
N LEU A 116 0.30 -0.53 13.67
CA LEU A 116 -1.16 -0.65 13.78
C LEU A 116 -1.89 0.06 12.63
N ALA A 117 -1.40 1.21 12.19
CA ALA A 117 -1.97 1.92 11.05
C ALA A 117 -1.84 1.10 9.76
N VAL A 118 -0.68 0.48 9.53
CA VAL A 118 -0.43 -0.40 8.38
C VAL A 118 -1.34 -1.63 8.43
N GLU A 119 -1.48 -2.27 9.59
CA GLU A 119 -2.41 -3.40 9.78
C GLU A 119 -3.89 -3.01 9.53
N SER A 120 -4.25 -1.75 9.79
CA SER A 120 -5.62 -1.23 9.64
C SER A 120 -5.96 -0.80 8.21
N ILE A 121 -4.97 -0.48 7.38
CA ILE A 121 -5.18 -0.05 5.99
C ILE A 121 -5.57 -1.25 5.13
N LYS A 122 -6.73 -1.15 4.47
CA LYS A 122 -7.25 -2.18 3.54
C LYS A 122 -7.09 -1.74 2.09
N GLY A 123 -6.87 -2.70 1.19
CA GLY A 123 -6.83 -2.47 -0.25
C GLY A 123 -5.49 -1.97 -0.79
N ILE A 124 -4.49 -1.77 0.08
CA ILE A 124 -3.12 -1.42 -0.29
C ILE A 124 -2.20 -2.45 0.35
N ARG A 125 -1.29 -3.04 -0.43
CA ARG A 125 -0.23 -3.89 0.11
C ARG A 125 0.92 -3.00 0.58
N ILE A 126 1.19 -3.03 1.88
CA ILE A 126 2.27 -2.30 2.53
C ILE A 126 3.14 -3.33 3.27
N ASP A 127 4.38 -3.50 2.82
CA ASP A 127 5.35 -4.39 3.45
C ASP A 127 6.34 -3.54 4.29
N LEU A 128 6.67 -3.99 5.50
CA LEU A 128 7.59 -3.29 6.41
C LEU A 128 8.90 -4.06 6.54
N TYR A 129 10.03 -3.36 6.45
CA TYR A 129 11.36 -3.93 6.65
C TYR A 129 12.19 -3.08 7.62
N GLU A 130 12.75 -3.73 8.63
CA GLU A 130 13.76 -3.13 9.49
C GLU A 130 15.15 -3.30 8.87
N TRP A 131 15.96 -2.24 8.89
CA TRP A 131 17.35 -2.30 8.42
C TRP A 131 18.35 -2.14 9.56
N GLU A 132 19.44 -2.91 9.50
CA GLU A 132 20.60 -2.76 10.38
C GLU A 132 21.86 -2.76 9.53
N TYR A 133 22.72 -1.77 9.70
CA TYR A 133 24.05 -1.79 9.07
C TYR A 133 25.05 -2.40 10.05
N LEU A 134 25.61 -3.55 9.70
CA LEU A 134 26.42 -4.36 10.60
C LEU A 134 27.85 -4.48 10.08
N LYS A 135 28.82 -4.50 11.00
CA LYS A 135 30.21 -4.83 10.75
C LYS A 135 30.59 -6.11 11.49
N LEU A 136 31.13 -7.08 10.75
CA LEU A 136 31.64 -8.35 11.26
C LEU A 136 33.08 -8.53 10.77
N GLY A 137 34.05 -8.27 11.65
CA GLY A 137 35.46 -8.20 11.26
C GLY A 137 35.69 -7.05 10.26
N ASP A 138 36.22 -7.37 9.08
CA ASP A 138 36.48 -6.41 8.01
C ASP A 138 35.29 -6.26 7.04
N HIS A 139 34.24 -7.07 7.19
CA HIS A 139 33.07 -7.03 6.33
C HIS A 139 31.99 -6.13 6.91
N LYS A 140 31.37 -5.32 6.05
CA LYS A 140 30.16 -4.54 6.36
C LYS A 140 29.01 -5.05 5.50
N GLY A 141 27.79 -4.99 6.02
CA GLY A 141 26.61 -5.41 5.28
C GLY A 141 25.33 -4.79 5.84
N LEU A 142 24.41 -4.49 4.93
CA LEU A 142 23.04 -4.13 5.27
C LEU A 142 22.22 -5.40 5.47
N ARG A 143 21.65 -5.56 6.67
CA ARG A 143 20.65 -6.58 6.98
C ARG A 143 19.28 -5.95 6.84
N LEU A 144 18.38 -6.62 6.13
CA LEU A 144 16.98 -6.26 6.01
C LEU A 144 16.14 -7.38 6.63
N GLN A 145 15.19 -7.03 7.48
CA GLN A 145 14.31 -7.98 8.16
C GLN A 145 12.85 -7.58 7.97
N PRO A 146 12.00 -8.42 7.33
CA PRO A 146 10.59 -8.13 7.21
C PRO A 146 9.90 -8.18 8.57
N ILE A 147 8.98 -7.23 8.83
CA ILE A 147 8.01 -7.32 9.92
C ILE A 147 6.76 -7.98 9.36
N PHE A 148 6.47 -9.19 9.84
CA PHE A 148 5.20 -9.83 9.56
C PHE A 148 4.21 -9.36 10.62
N GLY A 149 3.09 -8.76 10.18
CA GLY A 149 2.02 -8.29 11.07
C GLY A 149 1.61 -9.36 12.08
N SER A 150 1.17 -8.89 13.25
CA SER A 150 0.78 -9.77 14.34
C SER A 150 -0.39 -10.65 13.88
N LYS A 151 -0.19 -11.98 13.85
CA LYS A 151 -1.33 -12.89 13.74
C LYS A 151 -2.20 -12.68 14.97
N PRO A 152 -3.54 -12.56 14.85
CA PRO A 152 -4.39 -12.47 16.03
C PRO A 152 -4.17 -13.73 16.87
N SER A 153 -3.86 -13.52 18.15
CA SER A 153 -3.79 -14.55 19.17
C SER A 153 -5.16 -15.20 19.35
N GLU A 154 -5.50 -16.19 18.53
CA GLU A 154 -6.53 -17.17 18.88
C GLU A 154 -6.00 -18.10 19.96
N LYS A 155 -6.38 -17.82 21.21
CA LYS A 155 -6.74 -18.87 22.17
C LYS A 155 -8.06 -18.52 22.83
N PRO A 156 -9.20 -18.96 22.29
CA PRO A 156 -10.35 -19.24 23.14
C PRO A 156 -9.93 -20.30 24.16
N LYS A 157 -10.11 -19.99 25.45
CA LYS A 157 -9.99 -20.96 26.53
C LYS A 157 -10.85 -22.18 26.20
N GLU A 158 -10.19 -23.29 25.89
CA GLU A 158 -10.78 -24.62 25.81
C GLU A 158 -11.47 -24.88 27.16
N LYS A 159 -12.80 -24.83 27.16
CA LYS A 159 -13.60 -25.35 28.27
C LYS A 159 -13.41 -26.87 28.24
N GLU A 160 -12.90 -27.43 29.33
CA GLU A 160 -12.91 -28.87 29.59
C GLU A 160 -14.33 -29.43 29.41
N GLU A 161 -14.59 -30.11 28.31
CA GLU A 161 -15.72 -31.03 28.19
C GLU A 161 -15.31 -32.39 28.74
N LYS A 162 -15.83 -32.72 29.93
CA LYS A 162 -15.84 -34.10 30.43
C LYS A 162 -16.83 -34.94 29.60
N PRO A 163 -16.49 -36.20 29.26
CA PRO A 163 -17.36 -37.05 28.47
C PRO A 163 -18.52 -37.61 29.32
N PRO A 164 -19.78 -37.61 28.82
CA PRO A 164 -20.85 -38.34 29.47
C PRO A 164 -20.85 -39.82 29.05
N GLU A 165 -20.88 -40.70 30.04
CA GLU A 165 -20.99 -42.15 29.91
C GLU A 165 -22.33 -42.59 29.27
N LYS A 166 -22.24 -43.63 28.44
CA LYS A 166 -23.36 -44.46 27.94
C LYS A 166 -24.30 -44.91 29.06
N LYS A 167 -25.62 -44.89 28.80
CA LYS A 167 -26.48 -46.10 28.83
C LYS A 167 -27.95 -45.86 28.42
N ARG A 168 -28.38 -46.70 27.47
CA ARG A 168 -29.68 -47.40 27.32
C ARG A 168 -30.86 -46.69 26.63
N GLU A 169 -31.13 -47.12 25.40
CA GLU A 169 -32.50 -47.28 24.86
C GLU A 169 -33.23 -48.44 25.60
N PRO A 170 -34.57 -48.46 25.65
CA PRO A 170 -35.37 -49.00 24.53
C PRO A 170 -36.70 -48.26 24.18
N LYS A 171 -37.06 -48.38 22.89
CA LYS A 171 -38.35 -48.20 22.16
C LYS A 171 -39.57 -48.94 22.78
N PRO A 172 -40.81 -48.97 22.19
CA PRO A 172 -41.54 -48.07 21.26
C PRO A 172 -43.07 -47.91 21.55
N THR A 173 -43.77 -46.92 20.94
CA THR A 173 -45.19 -47.02 20.44
C THR A 173 -45.56 -45.71 19.70
N LYS A 174 -45.81 -45.62 18.38
CA LYS A 174 -46.86 -46.14 17.45
C LYS A 174 -47.89 -45.05 17.06
N LYS A 175 -47.73 -44.56 15.82
CA LYS A 175 -48.73 -44.12 14.80
C LYS A 175 -49.77 -43.03 15.12
N LYS A 176 -49.83 -41.99 14.28
CA LYS A 176 -50.88 -41.87 13.24
C LYS A 176 -50.57 -40.83 12.16
N GLU A 177 -50.96 -41.24 10.97
CA GLU A 177 -50.94 -40.71 9.60
C GLU A 177 -52.06 -39.69 9.36
N LEU A 178 -51.88 -38.76 8.39
CA LEU A 178 -52.84 -38.33 7.34
C LEU A 178 -52.38 -37.02 6.64
N GLU A 179 -52.11 -37.09 5.32
CA GLU A 179 -52.18 -35.98 4.34
C GLU A 179 -53.64 -35.87 3.79
N PRO A 180 -54.06 -34.99 2.82
CA PRO A 180 -53.38 -33.95 2.01
C PRO A 180 -54.16 -32.59 1.78
N MET A 181 -53.49 -31.65 1.06
CA MET A 181 -53.80 -30.42 0.22
C MET A 181 -55.26 -29.94 -0.06
N PRO A 182 -55.58 -28.82 -0.82
CA PRO A 182 -54.86 -27.63 -1.38
C PRO A 182 -55.64 -26.27 -1.19
N GLU A 183 -55.32 -25.23 -2.02
CA GLU A 183 -56.14 -24.05 -2.46
C GLU A 183 -56.04 -22.73 -1.65
N THR A 184 -55.91 -21.47 -2.15
CA THR A 184 -55.82 -20.79 -3.47
C THR A 184 -55.38 -19.32 -3.24
N GLU A 185 -54.72 -18.68 -4.21
CA GLU A 185 -54.40 -17.22 -4.39
C GLU A 185 -55.64 -16.29 -4.42
N PRO A 186 -55.58 -14.92 -4.30
CA PRO A 186 -54.78 -14.01 -5.16
C PRO A 186 -54.25 -12.67 -4.56
N GLU A 187 -53.40 -11.97 -5.34
CA GLU A 187 -52.88 -10.58 -5.15
C GLU A 187 -53.96 -9.46 -5.32
N PRO A 188 -53.72 -8.16 -5.01
CA PRO A 188 -53.00 -7.25 -5.94
C PRO A 188 -52.20 -6.04 -5.35
N VAL A 189 -51.11 -5.71 -6.07
CA VAL A 189 -50.60 -4.43 -6.65
C VAL A 189 -50.88 -3.04 -6.02
N GLU A 190 -49.85 -2.18 -6.17
CA GLU A 190 -49.76 -0.69 -6.23
C GLU A 190 -49.05 -0.04 -5.02
N GLU A 191 -48.08 0.88 -5.14
CA GLU A 191 -47.79 1.83 -6.21
C GLU A 191 -46.33 2.35 -6.09
N ILE A 192 -45.65 2.52 -7.24
CA ILE A 192 -44.31 3.12 -7.37
C ILE A 192 -44.50 4.64 -7.50
N GLN A 193 -43.83 5.45 -6.66
CA GLN A 193 -43.70 6.89 -6.92
C GLN A 193 -42.33 7.24 -7.49
N GLN A 194 -42.37 7.80 -8.70
CA GLN A 194 -41.26 8.35 -9.49
C GLN A 194 -40.92 9.79 -9.07
N PHE A 195 -39.65 10.15 -9.29
CA PHE A 195 -38.99 11.44 -9.05
C PHE A 195 -39.56 12.64 -9.83
N PRO A 196 -39.17 13.87 -9.43
CA PRO A 196 -38.66 14.86 -10.41
C PRO A 196 -37.26 15.46 -10.07
N PRO A 197 -36.57 16.09 -11.04
CA PRO A 197 -35.11 16.32 -11.07
C PRO A 197 -34.61 17.73 -10.63
N SER A 198 -33.28 17.83 -10.55
CA SER A 198 -32.37 18.92 -10.11
C SER A 198 -32.53 20.32 -10.74
N PRO A 199 -31.91 21.36 -10.13
CA PRO A 199 -31.40 22.52 -10.84
C PRO A 199 -29.86 22.52 -10.94
N THR A 200 -29.40 22.73 -12.18
CA THR A 200 -28.03 23.05 -12.61
C THR A 200 -27.69 24.49 -12.23
N GLU A 201 -26.53 24.75 -11.63
CA GLU A 201 -25.91 26.08 -11.56
C GLU A 201 -24.77 26.15 -12.59
N GLU A 202 -24.89 27.09 -13.54
CA GLU A 202 -23.84 27.47 -14.50
C GLU A 202 -22.77 28.37 -13.83
N PRO A 203 -21.50 28.35 -14.30
CA PRO A 203 -20.44 29.20 -13.77
C PRO A 203 -20.52 30.62 -14.35
N LYS A 204 -20.37 31.63 -13.48
CA LYS A 204 -20.22 33.03 -13.87
C LYS A 204 -18.80 33.31 -14.41
N GLU A 205 -18.75 33.92 -15.58
CA GLU A 205 -17.60 34.58 -16.18
C GLU A 205 -17.16 35.78 -15.33
N GLU A 206 -15.87 35.85 -14.98
CA GLU A 206 -15.19 37.10 -14.64
C GLU A 206 -14.06 37.32 -15.67
N GLU A 207 -14.25 38.34 -16.52
CA GLU A 207 -13.22 38.89 -17.40
C GLU A 207 -12.16 39.60 -16.55
N GLU A 208 -10.97 39.00 -16.40
CA GLU A 208 -9.77 39.76 -16.03
C GLU A 208 -8.91 40.02 -17.27
N THR A 209 -8.82 41.30 -17.58
CA THR A 209 -8.12 41.92 -18.69
C THR A 209 -6.62 41.58 -18.73
N PHE A 210 -6.19 41.03 -19.86
CA PHE A 210 -4.78 40.81 -20.24
C PHE A 210 -4.09 42.16 -20.50
N THR A 211 -3.07 42.51 -19.71
CA THR A 211 -2.16 43.63 -20.01
C THR A 211 -0.76 43.08 -20.32
N PRO A 212 -0.23 43.22 -21.55
CA PRO A 212 1.12 42.78 -21.87
C PRO A 212 2.11 43.96 -21.90
N LYS A 213 3.02 44.03 -20.93
CA LYS A 213 4.27 44.85 -20.91
C LYS A 213 5.21 44.23 -19.87
N GLU A 214 6.53 44.06 -20.01
CA GLU A 214 7.57 44.37 -21.00
C GLU A 214 8.77 43.48 -20.61
N GLU A 215 9.40 42.75 -21.54
CA GLU A 215 10.75 42.20 -21.34
C GLU A 215 11.82 43.26 -21.69
N PRO A 216 12.90 43.38 -20.90
CA PRO A 216 14.24 43.41 -21.53
C PRO A 216 15.39 42.88 -20.63
N PRO A 217 16.63 42.72 -21.14
CA PRO A 217 17.06 42.30 -22.47
C PRO A 217 18.06 41.12 -22.43
N LYS A 218 18.20 40.46 -23.59
CA LYS A 218 19.15 39.37 -23.88
C LYS A 218 20.60 39.75 -23.55
N ARG A 219 21.26 38.98 -22.68
CA ARG A 219 22.72 39.02 -22.48
C ARG A 219 23.42 38.57 -23.76
N LYS A 220 24.22 39.45 -24.36
CA LYS A 220 25.10 39.13 -25.48
C LYS A 220 26.20 38.18 -25.00
N LEU A 221 26.31 36.99 -25.61
CA LEU A 221 27.54 36.21 -25.58
C LEU A 221 28.64 37.01 -26.28
N LYS A 222 29.70 37.34 -25.55
CA LYS A 222 30.98 37.73 -26.17
C LYS A 222 31.77 36.44 -26.37
N LEU A 223 32.01 36.08 -27.64
CA LEU A 223 33.18 35.29 -28.00
C LEU A 223 34.41 36.19 -27.84
N PHE A 224 35.31 35.81 -26.94
CA PHE A 224 36.75 36.03 -27.03
C PHE A 224 37.43 34.88 -26.29
#